data_AF-A0A319C4L1-F1
#
_entry.id   AF-A0A319C4L1-F1
#
_cell.length_a   1.000
_cell.length_b   1.000
_cell.length_c   1.000
_cell.angle_alpha   90.00
_cell.angle_beta   90.00
_cell.angle_gamma   90.00
#
_symmetry.space_group_name_H-M   'P 1'
#
loop_
_entity.id
_entity.type
_entity.pdbx_description
1 polymer ?
#
loop_
_entity_poly.entity_id
_entity_poly.type
_entity_poly.pdbx_seq_one_letter_code
_entity_poly.pdbx_strand_id
1 'polypeptide(L)'
;MELIPVILMLFASINLANCSRLTGPYEAIFFYYAYQIDAAAAAKAAEDGVLYTRTIGAECMDRPCTLAEFMRTIMDPDNLSAFRPTENAGTTSPDVHAIAEEIDEEWNYKSTNLRMDMIIEKAPENFAGVVSAVVSKIQQARAVVPSADLVAKAAAALQWARSIRLSELVVQYGTLNGYKAQAFLRNYKPPTLKVKLRDLGIDETHTPSLPIIYDDLDYEGMASDMADGDAANEEELLRDFMNWSKTKPITRPHQNHQTLVDVYERSVQSLEAGCS
;
A
#
# COMPACT_ATOMS: atom_id res chain seq x y z
N MET A 1 -2.23 -27.91 20.41
CA MET A 1 -3.40 -27.03 20.53
C MET A 1 -3.19 -25.94 19.51
N GLU A 2 -3.60 -26.27 18.29
CA GLU A 2 -3.13 -25.69 17.04
C GLU A 2 -4.15 -24.64 16.57
N LEU A 3 -3.80 -23.38 16.75
CA LEU A 3 -4.48 -22.20 16.20
C LEU A 3 -3.93 -21.83 14.81
N ILE A 4 -3.31 -22.79 14.11
CA ILE A 4 -2.32 -22.52 13.06
C ILE A 4 -2.87 -22.56 11.61
N PRO A 5 -4.06 -23.11 11.28
CA PRO A 5 -4.61 -23.02 9.92
C PRO A 5 -5.89 -22.16 9.74
N VAL A 6 -6.45 -21.55 10.79
CA VAL A 6 -7.81 -20.96 10.72
C VAL A 6 -7.87 -19.59 10.00
N ILE A 7 -6.74 -18.91 9.78
CA ILE A 7 -6.65 -17.63 9.05
C ILE A 7 -6.25 -17.83 7.58
N LEU A 8 -5.84 -19.03 7.16
CA LEU A 8 -5.42 -19.28 5.77
C LEU A 8 -6.55 -19.12 4.71
N MET A 9 -7.83 -18.92 5.06
CA MET A 9 -8.95 -19.14 4.12
C MET A 9 -10.18 -18.21 4.16
N LEU A 10 -10.17 -17.11 4.92
CA LEU A 10 -11.17 -16.03 4.74
C LEU A 10 -10.50 -14.68 4.46
N PHE A 11 -9.16 -14.68 4.41
CA PHE A 11 -8.26 -13.56 4.70
C PHE A 11 -7.19 -13.38 3.59
N ALA A 12 -7.28 -14.16 2.51
CA ALA A 12 -6.85 -13.78 1.16
C ALA A 12 -7.89 -12.87 0.47
N SER A 13 -8.98 -12.57 1.17
CA SER A 13 -10.22 -11.98 0.70
C SER A 13 -10.23 -10.54 1.15
N ILE A 14 -10.51 -9.55 0.30
CA ILE A 14 -11.53 -9.59 -0.74
C ILE A 14 -10.92 -9.78 -2.14
N ASN A 15 -9.62 -10.14 -2.18
CA ASN A 15 -8.61 -9.95 -3.24
C ASN A 15 -7.97 -8.56 -3.07
N LEU A 16 -6.74 -8.21 -3.49
CA LEU A 16 -6.36 -8.22 -4.90
C LEU A 16 -7.52 -7.71 -5.82
N ALA A 17 -8.48 -6.97 -5.23
CA ALA A 17 -9.86 -6.66 -5.62
C ALA A 17 -9.93 -5.21 -6.10
N ASN A 18 -9.57 -4.91 -7.34
CA ASN A 18 -9.40 -5.81 -8.46
C ASN A 18 -8.19 -5.34 -9.27
N CYS A 19 -7.00 -5.80 -8.86
CA CYS A 19 -5.65 -5.68 -9.46
C CYS A 19 -5.22 -4.33 -10.07
N SER A 20 -5.54 -3.23 -9.38
CA SER A 20 -5.07 -1.84 -9.56
C SER A 20 -5.40 -1.09 -10.86
N ARG A 21 -6.09 0.05 -10.70
CA ARG A 21 -5.67 1.31 -11.34
C ARG A 21 -5.70 2.49 -10.37
N LEU A 22 -4.90 2.37 -9.31
CA LEU A 22 -4.16 3.45 -8.66
C LEU A 22 -4.43 3.70 -7.16
N THR A 23 -5.48 3.24 -6.46
CA THR A 23 -5.56 3.45 -4.98
C THR A 23 -6.45 2.45 -4.23
N GLY A 24 -5.90 1.50 -3.47
CA GLY A 24 -6.65 0.57 -2.62
C GLY A 24 -7.00 1.14 -1.22
N PRO A 25 -7.63 0.34 -0.34
CA PRO A 25 -8.05 0.75 1.01
C PRO A 25 -6.91 1.37 1.83
N TYR A 26 -5.76 0.71 1.89
CA TYR A 26 -4.58 1.19 2.60
C TYR A 26 -4.03 2.51 2.04
N GLU A 27 -4.03 2.69 0.72
CA GLU A 27 -3.63 3.97 0.14
C GLU A 27 -4.63 5.10 0.43
N ALA A 28 -5.94 4.80 0.47
CA ALA A 28 -6.96 5.78 0.86
C ALA A 28 -6.78 6.23 2.32
N ILE A 29 -6.48 5.28 3.21
CA ILE A 29 -6.16 5.53 4.63
C ILE A 29 -4.88 6.36 4.76
N PHE A 30 -3.83 6.03 3.99
CA PHE A 30 -2.60 6.84 3.92
C PHE A 30 -2.90 8.29 3.56
N PHE A 31 -3.71 8.53 2.51
CA PHE A 31 -4.10 9.88 2.12
C PHE A 31 -4.95 10.58 3.18
N TYR A 32 -5.78 9.84 3.91
CA TYR A 32 -6.56 10.39 5.00
C TYR A 32 -5.69 10.91 6.16
N TYR A 33 -4.72 10.12 6.63
CA TYR A 33 -3.81 10.61 7.67
C TYR A 33 -2.91 11.73 7.17
N ALA A 34 -2.50 11.69 5.90
CA ALA A 34 -1.77 12.79 5.28
C ALA A 34 -2.60 14.09 5.29
N TYR A 35 -3.90 14.00 4.97
CA TYR A 35 -4.83 15.11 5.08
C TYR A 35 -4.89 15.65 6.51
N GLN A 36 -5.02 14.80 7.53
CA GLN A 36 -5.07 15.27 8.92
C GLN A 36 -3.81 16.02 9.35
N ILE A 37 -2.64 15.54 8.92
CA ILE A 37 -1.35 16.20 9.16
C ILE A 37 -1.31 17.56 8.46
N ASP A 38 -1.71 17.60 7.18
CA ASP A 38 -1.73 18.81 6.35
C ASP A 38 -2.73 19.86 6.88
N ALA A 39 -3.93 19.43 7.29
CA ALA A 39 -4.95 20.29 7.90
C ALA A 39 -4.50 20.86 9.26
N ALA A 40 -3.84 20.06 10.10
CA ALA A 40 -3.27 20.55 11.35
C ALA A 40 -2.17 21.61 11.09
N ALA A 41 -1.32 21.38 10.09
CA ALA A 41 -0.31 22.36 9.68
C ALA A 41 -0.92 23.63 9.06
N ALA A 42 -1.99 23.50 8.27
CA ALA A 42 -2.72 24.64 7.70
C ALA A 42 -3.39 25.48 8.79
N ALA A 43 -4.04 24.85 9.78
CA ALA A 43 -4.61 25.54 10.93
C ALA A 43 -3.53 26.33 11.70
N LYS A 44 -2.36 25.71 11.93
CA LYS A 44 -1.23 26.38 12.57
C LYS A 44 -0.68 27.55 11.75
N ALA A 45 -0.54 27.37 10.43
CA ALA A 45 -0.11 28.44 9.52
C ALA A 45 -1.09 29.61 9.50
N ALA A 46 -2.40 29.34 9.55
CA ALA A 46 -3.44 30.36 9.60
C ALA A 46 -3.40 31.19 10.89
N GLU A 47 -3.15 30.55 12.05
CA GLU A 47 -2.88 31.27 13.31
C GLU A 47 -1.69 32.22 13.20
N ASP A 48 -0.66 31.82 12.45
CA ASP A 48 0.56 32.59 12.25
C ASP A 48 0.46 33.59 11.08
N GLY A 49 -0.72 33.73 10.45
CA GLY A 49 -0.99 34.66 9.35
C GLY A 49 -0.32 34.29 8.01
N VAL A 50 0.10 33.03 7.87
CA VAL A 50 0.77 32.52 6.67
C VAL A 50 -0.24 31.85 5.74
N LEU A 51 -0.25 32.26 4.47
CA LEU A 51 -1.09 31.65 3.44
C LEU A 51 -0.60 30.22 3.13
N TYR A 52 -1.49 29.24 3.31
CA TYR A 52 -1.26 27.83 2.98
C TYR A 52 -1.84 27.53 1.60
N THR A 53 -0.99 27.29 0.59
CA THR A 53 -1.36 27.39 -0.85
C THR A 53 -1.34 26.08 -1.63
N ARG A 54 -0.99 24.96 -1.00
CA ARG A 54 -1.06 23.62 -1.59
C ARG A 54 -1.54 22.68 -0.53
N THR A 55 -2.58 21.91 -0.79
CA THR A 55 -3.40 21.37 0.31
C THR A 55 -3.87 19.95 -0.04
N ILE A 56 -3.78 19.02 0.92
CA ILE A 56 -4.27 17.64 0.79
C ILE A 56 -5.73 17.61 1.21
N GLY A 57 -6.61 17.04 0.39
CA GLY A 57 -8.04 17.00 0.73
C GLY A 57 -8.62 18.40 0.87
N ALA A 58 -8.50 19.24 -0.17
CA ALA A 58 -8.87 20.66 -0.11
C ALA A 58 -10.30 20.92 0.41
N GLU A 59 -11.26 20.04 0.07
CA GLU A 59 -12.66 20.11 0.58
C GLU A 59 -12.79 19.86 2.10
N CYS A 60 -11.74 19.32 2.72
CA CYS A 60 -11.69 18.96 4.13
C CYS A 60 -10.71 19.82 4.94
N MET A 61 -9.96 20.74 4.33
CA MET A 61 -8.84 21.45 4.99
C MET A 61 -9.22 22.19 6.27
N ASP A 62 -10.35 22.90 6.27
CA ASP A 62 -10.70 23.85 7.34
C ASP A 62 -11.61 23.27 8.43
N ARG A 63 -11.80 21.95 8.44
CA ARG A 63 -12.67 21.26 9.41
C ARG A 63 -12.14 19.87 9.71
N PRO A 64 -12.42 19.29 10.89
CA PRO A 64 -12.16 17.88 11.12
C PRO A 64 -13.09 17.03 10.23
N CYS A 65 -12.53 16.38 9.20
CA CYS A 65 -13.24 15.37 8.41
C CYS A 65 -13.01 13.97 8.99
N THR A 66 -14.09 13.21 9.09
CA THR A 66 -14.04 11.76 9.30
C THR A 66 -13.45 11.05 8.06
N LEU A 67 -13.01 9.79 8.22
CA LEU A 67 -12.49 9.02 7.09
C LEU A 67 -13.54 8.86 5.98
N ALA A 68 -14.80 8.58 6.33
CA ALA A 68 -15.88 8.50 5.34
C ALA A 68 -16.09 9.81 4.57
N GLU A 69 -16.04 10.95 5.27
CA GLU A 69 -16.18 12.26 4.62
C GLU A 69 -15.02 12.50 3.65
N PHE A 70 -13.77 12.27 4.09
CA PHE A 70 -12.60 12.37 3.23
C PHE A 70 -12.69 11.46 2.01
N MET A 71 -13.06 10.19 2.19
CA MET A 71 -13.18 9.25 1.08
C MET A 71 -14.22 9.69 0.05
N ARG A 72 -15.35 10.28 0.48
CA ARG A 72 -16.34 10.87 -0.45
C ARG A 72 -15.75 12.00 -1.29
N THR A 73 -14.80 12.77 -0.76
CA THR A 73 -14.15 13.85 -1.52
C THR A 73 -13.24 13.32 -2.62
N ILE A 74 -12.56 12.19 -2.41
CA ILE A 74 -11.60 11.65 -3.37
C ILE A 74 -12.21 10.66 -4.36
N MET A 75 -13.40 10.12 -4.07
CA MET A 75 -14.10 9.20 -4.97
C MET A 75 -14.76 9.93 -6.15
N ASP A 76 -14.85 9.24 -7.28
CA ASP A 76 -15.70 9.65 -8.41
C ASP A 76 -17.18 9.73 -7.97
N PRO A 77 -17.87 10.85 -8.23
CA PRO A 77 -19.29 11.03 -7.91
C PRO A 77 -20.20 9.87 -8.34
N ASP A 78 -19.92 9.23 -9.47
CA ASP A 78 -20.75 8.13 -9.99
C ASP A 78 -20.71 6.89 -9.06
N ASN A 79 -19.63 6.73 -8.30
CA ASN A 79 -19.44 5.62 -7.36
C ASN A 79 -19.96 5.94 -5.94
N LEU A 80 -20.28 7.20 -5.63
CA LEU A 80 -20.72 7.59 -4.28
C LEU A 80 -22.06 6.98 -3.88
N SER A 81 -22.96 6.76 -4.85
CA SER A 81 -24.25 6.12 -4.60
C SER A 81 -24.13 4.70 -4.04
N ALA A 82 -23.00 4.05 -4.33
CA ALA A 82 -22.71 2.69 -3.95
C ALA A 82 -21.80 2.60 -2.71
N PHE A 83 -21.22 3.73 -2.26
CA PHE A 83 -20.33 3.83 -1.11
C PHE A 83 -21.11 3.68 0.20
N ARG A 84 -20.75 2.67 1.01
CA ARG A 84 -21.49 2.27 2.22
C ARG A 84 -20.59 2.23 3.46
N PRO A 85 -20.10 3.39 3.93
CA PRO A 85 -19.29 3.42 5.13
C PRO A 85 -20.11 2.96 6.34
N THR A 86 -19.45 2.25 7.23
CA THR A 86 -19.96 1.76 8.51
C THR A 86 -19.79 2.80 9.61
N GLU A 87 -20.19 2.48 10.85
CA GLU A 87 -20.08 3.41 11.99
C GLU A 87 -18.63 3.74 12.35
N ASN A 88 -17.70 2.80 12.17
CA ASN A 88 -16.27 3.01 12.39
C ASN A 88 -15.68 4.07 11.44
N ALA A 89 -16.36 4.39 10.35
CA ALA A 89 -15.96 5.45 9.44
C ALA A 89 -16.13 6.86 10.02
N GLY A 90 -16.89 7.00 11.11
CA GLY A 90 -17.19 8.26 11.79
C GLY A 90 -16.12 8.73 12.78
N THR A 91 -15.02 8.00 12.94
CA THR A 91 -13.87 8.44 13.75
C THR A 91 -12.88 9.27 12.94
N THR A 92 -12.17 10.16 13.64
CA THR A 92 -11.03 10.91 13.08
C THR A 92 -9.70 10.18 13.23
N SER A 93 -9.65 9.04 13.92
CA SER A 93 -8.43 8.25 14.07
C SER A 93 -8.77 6.77 14.05
N PRO A 94 -9.15 6.23 12.88
CA PRO A 94 -9.43 4.80 12.75
C PRO A 94 -8.16 3.96 13.01
N ASP A 95 -8.34 2.67 13.21
CA ASP A 95 -7.23 1.70 13.18
C ASP A 95 -6.88 1.39 11.72
N VAL A 96 -5.59 1.34 11.37
CA VAL A 96 -5.15 1.19 9.97
C VAL A 96 -5.59 -0.14 9.37
N HIS A 97 -5.38 -1.24 10.09
CA HIS A 97 -5.60 -2.57 9.54
C HIS A 97 -7.09 -2.93 9.56
N ALA A 98 -7.75 -2.77 10.71
CA ALA A 98 -9.15 -3.12 10.86
C ALA A 98 -10.05 -2.29 9.91
N ILE A 99 -9.77 -0.99 9.74
CA ILE A 99 -10.57 -0.16 8.83
C ILE A 99 -10.30 -0.50 7.36
N ALA A 100 -9.09 -0.97 7.02
CA ALA A 100 -8.77 -1.38 5.66
C ALA A 100 -9.54 -2.64 5.27
N GLU A 101 -9.61 -3.63 6.16
CA GLU A 101 -10.43 -4.83 5.99
C GLU A 101 -11.91 -4.43 5.84
N GLU A 102 -12.41 -3.56 6.72
CA GLU A 102 -13.80 -3.10 6.68
C GLU A 102 -14.17 -2.31 5.40
N ILE A 103 -13.27 -1.45 4.92
CA ILE A 103 -13.45 -0.74 3.64
C ILE A 103 -13.62 -1.73 2.49
N ASP A 104 -12.79 -2.76 2.50
CA ASP A 104 -12.70 -3.72 1.42
C ASP A 104 -13.92 -4.68 1.47
N GLU A 105 -14.32 -5.15 2.66
CA GLU A 105 -15.45 -6.09 2.85
C GLU A 105 -16.81 -5.40 2.68
N GLU A 106 -16.97 -4.21 3.28
CA GLU A 106 -18.29 -3.67 3.58
C GLU A 106 -18.60 -2.37 2.85
N TRP A 107 -17.59 -1.53 2.56
CA TRP A 107 -17.86 -0.15 2.10
C TRP A 107 -18.17 -0.05 0.61
N ASN A 108 -18.02 -1.15 -0.14
CA ASN A 108 -18.17 -1.19 -1.59
C ASN A 108 -17.34 -0.07 -2.27
N TYR A 109 -16.14 0.13 -1.76
CA TYR A 109 -15.20 1.15 -2.23
C TYR A 109 -14.71 0.82 -3.64
N LYS A 110 -14.87 1.76 -4.59
CA LYS A 110 -14.42 1.62 -5.99
C LYS A 110 -13.14 2.43 -6.21
N SER A 111 -12.02 1.76 -6.02
CA SER A 111 -10.65 2.28 -6.18
C SER A 111 -10.27 2.71 -7.61
N THR A 112 -11.07 2.35 -8.61
CA THR A 112 -10.69 2.42 -10.03
C THR A 112 -10.75 3.82 -10.64
N ASN A 113 -11.49 4.74 -10.04
CA ASN A 113 -11.60 6.15 -10.46
C ASN A 113 -11.60 7.05 -9.22
N LEU A 114 -10.42 7.39 -8.70
CA LEU A 114 -10.30 8.49 -7.74
C LEU A 114 -10.03 9.80 -8.46
N ARG A 115 -10.58 10.88 -7.91
CA ARG A 115 -10.28 12.26 -8.29
C ARG A 115 -8.96 12.67 -7.65
N MET A 116 -7.85 12.45 -8.37
CA MET A 116 -6.49 12.68 -7.84
C MET A 116 -6.24 14.14 -7.43
N ASP A 117 -6.84 15.08 -8.14
CA ASP A 117 -6.84 16.51 -7.83
C ASP A 117 -7.50 16.86 -6.48
N MET A 118 -8.38 15.98 -5.98
CA MET A 118 -9.00 16.10 -4.66
C MET A 118 -8.11 15.55 -3.55
N ILE A 119 -7.21 14.61 -3.87
CA ILE A 119 -6.16 14.18 -2.94
C ILE A 119 -5.14 15.30 -2.76
N ILE A 120 -4.71 15.93 -3.85
CA ILE A 120 -3.74 17.03 -3.84
C ILE A 120 -4.06 18.04 -4.94
N GLU A 121 -4.15 19.32 -4.57
CA GLU A 121 -4.40 20.38 -5.54
C GLU A 121 -3.30 20.39 -6.63
N LYS A 122 -3.70 20.23 -7.90
CA LYS A 122 -2.80 20.06 -9.07
C LYS A 122 -1.90 18.82 -8.95
N ALA A 123 -2.53 17.67 -8.71
CA ALA A 123 -1.87 16.37 -8.67
C ALA A 123 -1.02 16.07 -9.91
N PRO A 124 0.16 15.44 -9.74
CA PRO A 124 0.91 14.87 -10.86
C PRO A 124 0.08 13.86 -11.64
N GLU A 125 0.35 13.72 -12.94
CA GLU A 125 -0.39 12.81 -13.84
C GLU A 125 -0.24 11.31 -13.50
N ASN A 126 0.74 10.94 -12.68
CA ASN A 126 0.99 9.55 -12.31
C ASN A 126 0.91 9.36 -10.79
N PHE A 127 0.35 8.22 -10.38
CA PHE A 127 0.06 7.95 -8.96
C PHE A 127 1.31 7.84 -8.08
N ALA A 128 2.40 7.28 -8.60
CA ALA A 128 3.68 7.24 -7.89
C ALA A 128 4.19 8.67 -7.58
N GLY A 129 3.94 9.61 -8.49
CA GLY A 129 4.15 11.04 -8.29
C GLY A 129 3.22 11.64 -7.23
N VAL A 130 1.94 11.24 -7.20
CA VAL A 130 0.98 11.65 -6.14
C VAL A 130 1.49 11.23 -4.76
N VAL A 131 1.88 9.95 -4.59
CA VAL A 131 2.39 9.44 -3.31
C VAL A 131 3.68 10.16 -2.88
N SER A 132 4.60 10.38 -3.81
CA SER A 132 5.84 11.14 -3.53
C SER A 132 5.54 12.58 -3.10
N ALA A 133 4.57 13.24 -3.75
CA ALA A 133 4.15 14.59 -3.40
C ALA A 133 3.48 14.65 -2.03
N VAL A 134 2.61 13.69 -1.71
CA VAL A 134 1.95 13.58 -0.40
C VAL A 134 2.98 13.38 0.71
N VAL A 135 3.96 12.49 0.54
CA VAL A 135 5.03 12.31 1.54
C VAL A 135 5.84 13.59 1.73
N SER A 136 6.20 14.29 0.64
CA SER A 136 6.90 15.57 0.75
C SER A 136 6.09 16.60 1.57
N LYS A 137 4.77 16.63 1.38
CA LYS A 137 3.87 17.51 2.16
C LYS A 137 3.80 17.10 3.63
N ILE A 138 3.70 15.80 3.93
CA ILE A 138 3.77 15.32 5.31
C ILE A 138 5.05 15.80 5.99
N GLN A 139 6.22 15.68 5.33
CA GLN A 139 7.49 16.12 5.92
C GLN A 139 7.54 17.64 6.14
N GLN A 140 7.01 18.43 5.20
CA GLN A 140 6.90 19.88 5.36
C GLN A 140 5.98 20.23 6.54
N ALA A 141 4.84 19.55 6.66
CA ALA A 141 3.87 19.75 7.74
C ALA A 141 4.45 19.36 9.10
N ARG A 142 5.22 18.27 9.19
CA ARG A 142 5.90 17.83 10.44
C ARG A 142 6.84 18.88 11.03
N ALA A 143 7.45 19.71 10.18
CA ALA A 143 8.31 20.80 10.64
C ALA A 143 7.53 21.88 11.41
N VAL A 144 6.22 21.98 11.19
CA VAL A 144 5.33 22.98 11.80
C VAL A 144 4.46 22.35 12.89
N VAL A 145 3.94 21.14 12.66
CA VAL A 145 3.10 20.39 13.59
C VAL A 145 3.62 18.96 13.71
N PRO A 146 4.49 18.68 14.70
CA PRO A 146 4.98 17.34 14.94
C PRO A 146 3.84 16.45 15.48
N SER A 147 3.39 15.48 14.68
CA SER A 147 2.46 14.44 15.14
C SER A 147 3.05 13.06 14.89
N ALA A 148 3.70 12.49 15.92
CA ALA A 148 4.35 11.18 15.81
C ALA A 148 3.33 10.07 15.52
N ASP A 149 2.16 10.10 16.17
CA ASP A 149 1.09 9.10 15.99
C ASP A 149 0.53 9.12 14.56
N LEU A 150 0.17 10.29 14.03
CA LEU A 150 -0.39 10.39 12.67
C LEU A 150 0.64 9.98 11.61
N VAL A 151 1.92 10.32 11.80
CA VAL A 151 2.99 9.92 10.90
C VAL A 151 3.23 8.41 10.96
N ALA A 152 3.19 7.81 12.15
CA ALA A 152 3.29 6.36 12.31
C ALA A 152 2.13 5.64 11.60
N LYS A 153 0.89 6.13 11.75
CA LYS A 153 -0.29 5.59 11.04
C LYS A 153 -0.21 5.75 9.53
N ALA A 154 0.27 6.91 9.04
CA ALA A 154 0.51 7.11 7.61
C ALA A 154 1.59 6.14 7.07
N ALA A 155 2.68 5.95 7.81
CA ALA A 155 3.74 5.01 7.44
C ALA A 155 3.23 3.56 7.44
N ALA A 156 2.50 3.14 8.48
CA ALA A 156 1.89 1.82 8.59
C ALA A 156 0.93 1.55 7.43
N ALA A 157 0.04 2.49 7.11
CA ALA A 157 -0.87 2.37 5.98
C ALA A 157 -0.12 2.18 4.65
N LEU A 158 0.96 2.94 4.43
CA LEU A 158 1.75 2.81 3.20
C LEU A 158 2.58 1.50 3.16
N GLN A 159 3.03 0.99 4.32
CA GLN A 159 3.72 -0.29 4.42
C GLN A 159 2.79 -1.47 4.15
N TRP A 160 1.56 -1.43 4.64
CA TRP A 160 0.50 -2.39 4.28
C TRP A 160 0.20 -2.33 2.78
N ALA A 161 0.03 -1.12 2.22
CA ALA A 161 -0.14 -0.95 0.78
C ALA A 161 1.03 -1.59 0.00
N ARG A 162 2.28 -1.44 0.48
CA ARG A 162 3.46 -2.08 -0.13
C ARG A 162 3.40 -3.60 -0.07
N SER A 163 2.99 -4.17 1.06
CA SER A 163 2.80 -5.62 1.19
C SER A 163 1.82 -6.13 0.13
N ILE A 164 0.65 -5.50 0.00
CA ILE A 164 -0.34 -5.88 -1.00
C ILE A 164 0.26 -5.81 -2.41
N ARG A 165 0.88 -4.70 -2.80
CA ARG A 165 1.49 -4.51 -4.14
C ARG A 165 2.59 -5.53 -4.43
N LEU A 166 3.38 -5.91 -3.44
CA LEU A 166 4.37 -6.98 -3.57
C LEU A 166 3.70 -8.33 -3.82
N SER A 167 2.65 -8.67 -3.08
CA SER A 167 1.85 -9.88 -3.34
C SER A 167 1.25 -9.86 -4.74
N GLU A 168 0.71 -8.72 -5.21
CA GLU A 168 0.10 -8.59 -6.54
C GLU A 168 1.10 -8.80 -7.71
N LEU A 169 2.40 -8.66 -7.46
CA LEU A 169 3.42 -9.01 -8.44
C LEU A 169 3.49 -10.51 -8.69
N VAL A 170 3.10 -11.34 -7.72
CA VAL A 170 3.20 -12.80 -7.76
C VAL A 170 1.84 -13.47 -7.89
N VAL A 171 0.88 -13.07 -7.06
CA VAL A 171 -0.49 -13.59 -7.00
C VAL A 171 -1.44 -12.53 -7.54
N GLN A 172 -2.24 -12.83 -8.57
CA GLN A 172 -3.38 -11.99 -8.97
C GLN A 172 -4.66 -12.79 -8.95
N TYR A 173 -5.71 -12.23 -8.33
CA TYR A 173 -7.03 -12.88 -8.20
C TYR A 173 -6.95 -14.30 -7.61
N GLY A 174 -6.14 -14.48 -6.57
CA GLY A 174 -5.90 -15.79 -5.93
C GLY A 174 -5.13 -16.80 -6.78
N THR A 175 -4.53 -16.38 -7.90
CA THR A 175 -3.79 -17.26 -8.81
C THR A 175 -2.35 -16.79 -9.00
N LEU A 176 -1.41 -17.72 -9.22
CA LEU A 176 0.02 -17.42 -9.43
C LEU A 176 0.30 -16.90 -10.84
N ASN A 177 -0.35 -15.80 -11.20
CA ASN A 177 -0.30 -15.19 -12.52
C ASN A 177 0.07 -13.70 -12.46
N GLY A 178 0.62 -13.21 -11.34
CA GLY A 178 1.14 -11.85 -11.25
C GLY A 178 2.28 -11.60 -12.24
N TYR A 179 2.55 -10.33 -12.55
CA TYR A 179 3.51 -9.97 -13.60
C TYR A 179 4.93 -10.49 -13.37
N LYS A 180 5.37 -10.61 -12.11
CA LYS A 180 6.64 -11.23 -11.71
C LYS A 180 6.59 -12.74 -11.86
N ALA A 181 5.52 -13.40 -11.39
CA ALA A 181 5.33 -14.84 -11.58
C ALA A 181 5.33 -15.25 -13.06
N GLN A 182 4.59 -14.53 -13.91
CA GLN A 182 4.59 -14.77 -15.36
C GLN A 182 5.97 -14.53 -15.99
N ALA A 183 6.70 -13.50 -15.53
CA ALA A 183 8.05 -13.23 -16.03
C ALA A 183 9.03 -14.34 -15.64
N PHE A 184 8.94 -14.86 -14.42
CA PHE A 184 9.75 -15.99 -13.96
C PHE A 184 9.47 -17.25 -14.78
N LEU A 185 8.20 -17.60 -14.95
CA LEU A 185 7.76 -18.76 -15.74
C LEU A 185 8.32 -18.75 -17.17
N ARG A 186 8.41 -17.58 -17.81
CA ARG A 186 8.94 -17.47 -19.17
C ARG A 186 10.42 -17.84 -19.26
N ASN A 187 11.20 -17.58 -18.21
CA ASN A 187 12.64 -17.79 -18.20
C ASN A 187 13.04 -19.19 -17.72
N TYR A 188 12.40 -19.70 -16.67
CA TYR A 188 12.88 -20.89 -15.96
C TYR A 188 12.00 -22.13 -16.09
N LYS A 189 10.69 -21.96 -16.29
CA LYS A 189 9.72 -23.07 -16.43
C LYS A 189 9.87 -24.16 -15.35
N PRO A 190 9.80 -23.81 -14.05
CA PRO A 190 9.85 -24.82 -12.99
C PRO A 190 8.69 -25.82 -13.14
N PRO A 191 8.83 -27.06 -12.62
CA PRO A 191 7.75 -28.05 -12.61
C PRO A 191 6.48 -27.52 -11.95
N THR A 192 6.62 -26.78 -10.85
CA THR A 192 5.53 -26.11 -10.14
C THR A 192 5.99 -24.71 -9.69
N LEU A 193 5.17 -23.69 -9.92
CA LEU A 193 5.39 -22.39 -9.27
C LEU A 193 5.07 -22.51 -7.79
N LYS A 194 5.99 -22.07 -6.94
CA LYS A 194 5.81 -22.03 -5.50
C LYS A 194 5.85 -20.61 -4.98
N VAL A 195 5.08 -20.37 -3.93
CA VAL A 195 5.02 -19.10 -3.20
C VAL A 195 5.35 -19.34 -1.75
N LYS A 196 6.04 -18.38 -1.14
CA LYS A 196 6.24 -18.32 0.30
C LYS A 196 5.93 -16.93 0.82
N LEU A 197 5.46 -16.89 2.07
CA LEU A 197 5.28 -15.65 2.80
C LEU A 197 6.65 -15.08 3.18
N ARG A 198 6.80 -13.77 3.05
CA ARG A 198 7.98 -13.01 3.48
C ARG A 198 7.56 -11.90 4.42
N ASP A 199 8.37 -11.68 5.44
CA ASP A 199 8.21 -10.57 6.36
C ASP A 199 8.61 -9.25 5.70
N LEU A 200 7.78 -8.24 5.89
CA LEU A 200 8.02 -6.87 5.42
C LEU A 200 8.25 -5.89 6.59
N GLY A 201 7.65 -6.16 7.74
CA GLY A 201 7.73 -5.30 8.93
C GLY A 201 6.67 -5.66 9.96
N ILE A 202 6.45 -4.74 10.91
CA ILE A 202 5.44 -4.87 11.96
C ILE A 202 4.64 -3.56 12.02
N ASP A 203 3.32 -3.67 12.10
CA ASP A 203 2.42 -2.57 12.41
C ASP A 203 2.32 -2.41 13.94
N GLU A 204 3.00 -1.41 14.47
CA GLU A 204 2.98 -1.06 15.89
C GLU A 204 1.82 -0.12 16.26
N THR A 205 1.02 0.32 15.28
CA THR A 205 -0.13 1.22 15.52
C THR A 205 -1.37 0.47 16.01
N HIS A 206 -1.41 -0.84 15.79
CA HIS A 206 -2.42 -1.77 16.32
C HIS A 206 -1.93 -2.44 17.62
N THR A 207 -2.86 -2.80 18.52
CA THR A 207 -2.55 -3.57 19.75
C THR A 207 -3.41 -4.83 19.82
N PRO A 208 -2.80 -6.05 19.82
CA PRO A 208 -1.36 -6.32 19.74
C PRO A 208 -0.78 -5.99 18.35
N SER A 209 0.51 -5.70 18.28
CA SER A 209 1.16 -5.38 17.00
C SER A 209 1.01 -6.52 15.98
N LEU A 210 0.88 -6.16 14.70
CA LEU A 210 0.59 -7.11 13.62
C LEU A 210 1.78 -7.27 12.67
N PRO A 211 2.15 -8.50 12.28
CA PRO A 211 3.18 -8.69 11.27
C PRO A 211 2.65 -8.27 9.89
N ILE A 212 3.43 -7.47 9.17
CA ILE A 212 3.15 -7.09 7.78
C ILE A 212 3.93 -8.07 6.90
N ILE A 213 3.21 -8.94 6.19
CA ILE A 213 3.77 -10.01 5.35
C ILE A 213 3.29 -9.89 3.90
N TYR A 214 4.00 -10.50 2.96
CA TYR A 214 3.60 -10.54 1.54
C TYR A 214 3.96 -11.86 0.87
N ASP A 215 3.29 -12.15 -0.25
CA ASP A 215 3.55 -13.32 -1.09
C ASP A 215 4.71 -13.05 -2.05
N ASP A 216 5.72 -13.91 -2.02
CA ASP A 216 6.80 -13.91 -3.00
C ASP A 216 7.04 -15.30 -3.60
N LEU A 217 7.75 -15.34 -4.72
CA LEU A 217 8.21 -16.59 -5.31
C LEU A 217 9.17 -17.32 -4.36
N ASP A 218 8.91 -18.61 -4.15
CA ASP A 218 9.78 -19.50 -3.38
C ASP A 218 10.94 -20.01 -4.27
N TYR A 219 11.95 -19.17 -4.44
CA TYR A 219 13.12 -19.50 -5.27
C TYR A 219 13.87 -20.73 -4.78
N GLU A 220 13.99 -20.92 -3.47
CA GLU A 220 14.67 -22.08 -2.86
C GLU A 220 13.90 -23.36 -3.19
N GLY A 221 12.60 -23.39 -2.89
CA GLY A 221 11.77 -24.56 -3.17
C GLY A 221 11.64 -24.87 -4.67
N MET A 222 11.71 -23.87 -5.54
CA MET A 222 11.72 -24.09 -7.00
C MET A 222 13.09 -24.55 -7.50
N ALA A 223 14.20 -24.07 -6.92
CA ALA A 223 15.55 -24.50 -7.30
C ALA A 223 15.76 -25.97 -6.92
N SER A 224 15.35 -26.35 -5.71
CA SER A 224 15.43 -27.74 -5.24
C SER A 224 14.61 -28.70 -6.12
N ASP A 225 13.38 -28.34 -6.49
CA ASP A 225 12.54 -29.14 -7.40
C ASP A 225 13.18 -29.30 -8.79
N MET A 226 13.82 -28.24 -9.30
CA MET A 226 14.47 -28.27 -10.61
C MET A 226 15.81 -29.00 -10.60
N ALA A 227 16.46 -29.09 -9.45
CA ALA A 227 17.75 -29.75 -9.28
C ALA A 227 17.65 -31.27 -9.13
N ASP A 228 16.48 -31.80 -8.77
CA ASP A 228 16.19 -33.24 -8.63
C ASP A 228 17.25 -33.98 -7.77
N GLY A 229 17.66 -33.36 -6.67
CA GLY A 229 18.64 -33.91 -5.72
C GLY A 229 20.11 -33.64 -6.06
N ASP A 230 20.42 -32.94 -7.15
CA ASP A 230 21.79 -32.46 -7.44
C ASP A 230 22.09 -31.15 -6.70
N ALA A 231 22.85 -31.25 -5.62
CA ALA A 231 23.20 -30.10 -4.78
C ALA A 231 24.02 -29.01 -5.50
N ALA A 232 24.87 -29.37 -6.47
CA ALA A 232 25.67 -28.38 -7.19
C ALA A 232 24.80 -27.59 -8.17
N ASN A 233 23.87 -28.28 -8.84
CA ASN A 233 22.88 -27.66 -9.72
C ASN A 233 21.87 -26.81 -8.93
N GLU A 234 21.44 -27.25 -7.74
CA GLU A 234 20.56 -26.48 -6.86
C GLU A 234 21.18 -25.12 -6.49
N GLU A 235 22.46 -25.11 -6.09
CA GLU A 235 23.18 -23.88 -5.76
C GLU A 235 23.29 -22.93 -6.97
N GLU A 236 23.58 -23.48 -8.15
CA GLU A 236 23.64 -22.72 -9.40
C GLU A 236 22.29 -22.09 -9.76
N LEU A 237 21.21 -22.88 -9.73
CA LEU A 237 19.85 -22.43 -10.00
C LEU A 237 19.39 -21.36 -9.01
N LEU A 238 19.62 -21.57 -7.71
CA LEU A 238 19.24 -20.60 -6.70
C LEU A 238 19.98 -19.27 -6.91
N ARG A 239 21.28 -19.32 -7.16
CA ARG A 239 22.07 -18.12 -7.47
C ARG A 239 21.50 -17.39 -8.69
N ASP A 240 21.14 -18.13 -9.74
CA ASP A 240 20.57 -17.55 -10.95
C ASP A 240 19.20 -16.93 -10.71
N PHE A 241 18.32 -17.58 -9.95
CA PHE A 241 17.02 -17.04 -9.57
C PHE A 241 17.15 -15.76 -8.74
N MET A 242 18.09 -15.74 -7.80
CA MET A 242 18.38 -14.58 -6.94
C MET A 242 19.03 -13.43 -7.72
N ASN A 243 19.78 -13.73 -8.78
CA ASN A 243 20.28 -12.71 -9.70
C ASN A 243 19.14 -12.15 -10.55
N TRP A 244 18.27 -13.03 -11.08
CA TRP A 244 17.12 -12.63 -11.85
C TRP A 244 16.13 -11.75 -11.07
N SER A 245 15.88 -12.06 -9.80
CA SER A 245 14.94 -11.29 -8.96
C SER A 245 15.37 -9.84 -8.74
N LYS A 246 16.65 -9.52 -8.97
CA LYS A 246 17.23 -8.17 -8.91
C LYS A 246 17.25 -7.48 -10.27
N THR A 247 16.91 -8.18 -11.36
CA THR A 247 16.89 -7.59 -12.69
C THR A 247 15.71 -6.65 -12.87
N LYS A 248 15.90 -5.60 -13.66
CA LYS A 248 14.81 -4.67 -13.97
C LYS A 248 13.75 -5.37 -14.82
N PRO A 249 12.46 -5.21 -14.49
CA PRO A 249 11.39 -5.77 -15.31
C PRO A 249 11.45 -5.31 -16.77
N ILE A 250 11.09 -6.20 -17.69
CA ILE A 250 11.12 -5.91 -19.14
C ILE A 250 9.76 -5.39 -19.63
N THR A 251 8.65 -5.89 -19.09
CA THR A 251 7.31 -5.52 -19.54
C THR A 251 6.80 -4.28 -18.80
N ARG A 252 6.15 -3.37 -19.53
CA ARG A 252 5.64 -2.10 -18.98
C ARG A 252 4.71 -2.27 -17.76
N PRO A 253 3.77 -3.24 -17.73
CA PRO A 253 2.93 -3.45 -16.54
C PRO A 253 3.73 -3.86 -15.31
N HIS A 254 4.73 -4.74 -15.46
CA HIS A 254 5.62 -5.14 -14.38
C HIS A 254 6.48 -3.95 -13.91
N GLN A 255 7.05 -3.19 -14.85
CA GLN A 255 7.84 -1.99 -14.54
C GLN A 255 7.04 -0.96 -13.74
N ASN A 256 5.81 -0.67 -14.16
CA ASN A 256 4.96 0.31 -13.49
C ASN A 256 4.62 -0.14 -12.06
N HIS A 257 4.28 -1.42 -11.88
CA HIS A 257 3.96 -1.98 -10.57
C HIS A 257 5.20 -1.98 -9.65
N GLN A 258 6.35 -2.45 -10.15
CA GLN A 258 7.62 -2.40 -9.41
C GLN A 258 8.00 -0.97 -9.04
N THR A 259 7.84 -0.01 -9.96
CA THR A 259 8.12 1.41 -9.68
C THR A 259 7.28 1.95 -8.52
N LEU A 260 6.01 1.54 -8.44
CA LEU A 260 5.12 1.93 -7.35
C LEU A 260 5.56 1.34 -6.02
N VAL A 261 5.89 0.05 -5.98
CA VAL A 261 6.46 -0.63 -4.80
C VAL A 261 7.74 0.06 -4.33
N ASP A 262 8.64 0.39 -5.25
CA ASP A 262 9.90 1.07 -4.94
C ASP A 262 9.66 2.48 -4.39
N VAL A 263 8.62 3.18 -4.86
CA VAL A 263 8.20 4.48 -4.30
C VAL A 263 7.69 4.29 -2.87
N TYR A 264 6.84 3.30 -2.62
CA TYR A 264 6.31 3.06 -1.27
C TYR A 264 7.42 2.77 -0.28
N GLU A 265 8.40 1.94 -0.65
CA GLU A 265 9.57 1.65 0.18
C GLU A 265 10.32 2.93 0.58
N ARG A 266 10.70 3.76 -0.41
CA ARG A 266 11.41 5.01 -0.14
C ARG A 266 10.57 6.00 0.66
N SER A 267 9.27 6.02 0.40
CA SER A 267 8.31 6.87 1.09
C SER A 267 8.16 6.48 2.56
N VAL A 268 8.03 5.19 2.88
CA VAL A 268 7.99 4.68 4.25
C VAL A 268 9.30 5.01 4.98
N GLN A 269 10.45 4.70 4.36
CA GLN A 269 11.76 5.03 4.93
C GLN A 269 11.90 6.54 5.23
N SER A 270 11.39 7.40 4.34
CA SER A 270 11.38 8.84 4.57
C SER A 270 10.51 9.23 5.77
N LEU A 271 9.31 8.68 5.88
CA LEU A 271 8.39 8.96 7.00
C LEU A 271 8.99 8.54 8.35
N GLU A 272 9.63 7.36 8.39
CA GLU A 272 10.23 6.77 9.58
C GLU A 272 11.53 7.46 10.02
N ALA A 273 12.37 7.91 9.08
CA ALA A 273 13.67 8.50 9.40
C ALA A 273 13.60 9.82 10.22
N GLY A 274 12.42 10.45 10.31
CA GLY A 274 12.26 11.78 10.89
C GLY A 274 12.89 12.88 10.02
N CYS A 275 12.72 14.16 10.40
CA CYS A 275 13.38 15.25 9.68
C CYS A 275 14.90 15.15 9.86
N SER A 276 15.64 15.08 8.75
CA SER A 276 17.07 15.42 8.71
C SER A 276 17.28 16.93 8.70
#